data_AF-A0A7C6IN68-F1
#
_entry.id   AF-A0A7C6IN68-F1
#
_cell.length_a   1.000
_cell.length_b   1.000
_cell.length_c   1.000
_cell.angle_alpha   90.00
_cell.angle_beta   90.00
_cell.angle_gamma   90.00
#
_symmetry.space_group_name_H-M   'P 1'
#
loop_
_entity.id
_entity.type
_entity.pdbx_description
1 polymer ?
#
loop_
_entity_poly.entity_id
_entity_poly.type
_entity_poly.pdbx_seq_one_letter_code
_entity_poly.pdbx_strand_id
1 'polypeptide(L)' 'KVEFYDQGTEPLKTLTLSDFHIVSDELIPHNIIMADHSKGTKTYLQIDSVSQDDVSDDVFTVRYLRR' A
#
# COMPACT_ATOMS: atom_id res chain seq x y z
N LYS A 1 11.22 4.49 -3.64
CA LYS A 1 10.93 3.58 -4.78
C LYS A 1 11.31 2.18 -4.36
N VAL A 2 10.45 1.20 -4.60
CA VAL A 2 10.71 -0.23 -4.35
C VAL A 2 10.50 -0.99 -5.66
N GLU A 3 11.38 -1.91 -5.97
CA GLU A 3 11.32 -2.74 -7.18
C GLU A 3 11.07 -4.19 -6.77
N PHE A 4 10.16 -4.84 -7.50
CA PHE A 4 9.78 -6.23 -7.28
C PHE A 4 10.27 -7.04 -8.46
N TYR A 5 11.07 -8.05 -8.15
CA TYR A 5 11.67 -8.96 -9.11
C TYR A 5 11.02 -10.34 -8.97
N ASP A 6 10.96 -11.06 -10.08
CA ASP A 6 10.76 -12.51 -10.06
C ASP A 6 12.15 -13.19 -10.15
N GLN A 7 12.26 -14.38 -10.73
CA GLN A 7 13.53 -15.08 -10.93
C GLN A 7 14.48 -14.42 -11.95
N GLY A 8 14.07 -13.31 -12.58
CA GLY A 8 14.86 -12.57 -13.57
C GLY A 8 15.57 -11.35 -13.00
N THR A 9 16.32 -10.66 -13.87
CA THR A 9 17.08 -9.44 -13.53
C THR A 9 16.31 -8.15 -13.80
N GLU A 10 15.19 -8.22 -14.51
CA GLU A 10 14.33 -7.07 -14.81
C GLU A 10 13.22 -6.94 -13.77
N PRO A 11 12.88 -5.73 -13.32
CA PRO A 11 11.81 -5.53 -12.35
C PRO A 11 10.45 -5.87 -12.99
N LEU A 12 9.72 -6.79 -12.38
CA LEU A 12 8.34 -7.12 -12.75
C LEU A 12 7.40 -5.97 -12.38
N LYS A 13 7.60 -5.37 -11.21
CA LYS A 13 6.80 -4.24 -10.73
C LYS A 13 7.66 -3.17 -10.06
N THR A 14 7.12 -1.96 -10.01
CA THR A 14 7.71 -0.85 -9.26
C THR A 14 6.65 -0.16 -8.42
N LEU A 15 6.93 -0.01 -7.13
CA LEU A 15 6.15 0.77 -6.19
C LEU A 15 6.84 2.12 -5.94
N THR A 16 6.13 3.19 -6.25
CA THR A 16 6.56 4.56 -5.97
C THR A 16 5.68 5.11 -4.86
N LEU A 17 6.34 5.67 -3.83
CA LEU A 17 5.72 6.28 -2.67
C LEU A 17 6.00 7.78 -2.75
N SER A 18 4.97 8.60 -2.53
CA SER A 18 5.05 10.05 -2.61
C SER A 18 4.00 10.70 -1.71
N ASP A 19 4.05 12.03 -1.61
CA ASP A 19 3.14 12.81 -0.76
C ASP A 19 3.18 12.34 0.70
N PHE A 20 4.36 12.42 1.29
CA PHE A 20 4.60 11.93 2.65
C PHE A 20 4.16 12.97 3.68
N HIS A 21 3.29 12.56 4.60
CA HIS A 21 2.82 13.39 5.70
C HIS A 21 3.23 12.75 7.02
N ILE A 22 3.40 13.56 8.06
CA ILE A 22 3.62 13.04 9.42
C ILE A 22 2.26 12.75 10.04
N VAL A 23 2.03 11.50 10.45
CA VAL A 23 0.84 11.05 11.15
C VAL A 23 1.32 10.36 12.42
N SER A 24 1.00 10.95 13.58
CA SER A 24 1.44 10.46 14.90
C SER A 24 2.92 10.09 14.95
N ASP A 25 3.77 11.05 14.57
CA ASP A 25 5.24 10.93 14.55
C ASP A 25 5.81 9.92 13.53
N GLU A 26 4.97 9.31 12.68
CA GLU A 26 5.40 8.45 11.58
C GLU A 26 5.24 9.13 10.21
N LEU A 27 6.20 8.91 9.32
CA LEU A 27 6.18 9.44 7.96
C LEU A 27 5.43 8.49 7.02
N ILE A 28 4.18 8.81 6.68
CA ILE A 28 3.28 7.95 5.90
C ILE A 28 3.08 8.50 4.48
N PRO A 29 3.28 7.70 3.42
CA PRO A 29 2.98 8.12 2.05
C PRO A 29 1.48 8.12 1.79
N HIS A 30 0.93 9.22 1.30
CA HIS A 30 -0.49 9.31 0.94
C HIS A 30 -0.75 8.94 -0.53
N ASN A 31 0.28 8.97 -1.37
CA ASN A 31 0.19 8.58 -2.78
C ASN A 31 1.11 7.40 -3.08
N ILE A 32 0.51 6.30 -3.53
CA ILE A 32 1.20 5.04 -3.80
C ILE A 32 0.85 4.60 -5.23
N ILE A 33 1.88 4.44 -6.06
CA ILE A 33 1.72 4.00 -7.46
C ILE A 33 2.44 2.67 -7.64
N MET A 34 1.70 1.64 -8.03
CA MET A 34 2.25 0.35 -8.44
C MET A 34 2.18 0.23 -9.96
N ALA A 35 3.34 0.19 -10.61
CA ALA A 35 3.45 -0.12 -12.04
C ALA A 35 3.75 -1.62 -12.23
N ASP A 36 2.97 -2.30 -13.07
CA ASP A 36 3.24 -3.66 -13.53
C ASP A 36 3.81 -3.59 -14.95
N HIS A 37 5.09 -3.92 -15.08
CA HIS A 37 5.84 -3.81 -16.34
C HIS A 37 5.54 -4.97 -17.29
N SER A 38 5.06 -6.11 -16.78
CA SER A 38 4.66 -7.25 -17.62
C SER A 38 3.35 -6.99 -18.37
N LYS A 39 2.43 -6.26 -17.75
CA LYS A 39 1.10 -5.96 -18.31
C LYS A 39 0.96 -4.52 -18.81
N GLY A 40 1.94 -3.65 -18.52
CA GLY A 40 1.87 -2.21 -18.84
C GLY A 40 0.79 -1.46 -18.07
N THR A 41 0.40 -1.94 -16.90
CA THR A 41 -0.71 -1.36 -16.10
C THR A 41 -0.18 -0.58 -14.90
N LYS A 42 -0.95 0.40 -14.42
CA LYS A 42 -0.66 1.15 -13.20
C LYS A 42 -1.86 1.13 -12.27
N THR A 43 -1.62 0.85 -11.00
CA THR A 43 -2.60 1.00 -9.92
C THR A 43 -2.21 2.20 -9.08
N TYR A 44 -3.18 3.08 -8.84
CA TYR A 44 -3.04 4.26 -7.99
C TYR A 44 -3.82 4.00 -6.71
N LEU A 45 -3.14 4.13 -5.58
CA LEU A 45 -3.72 4.03 -4.25
C LEU A 45 -3.49 5.37 -3.56
N GLN A 46 -4.57 5.98 -3.10
CA GLN A 46 -4.57 7.22 -2.35
C GLN A 46 -5.09 6.95 -0.94
N ILE A 47 -4.37 7.44 0.05
CA ILE A 47 -4.80 7.41 1.45
C ILE A 47 -5.43 8.77 1.74
N ASP A 48 -6.75 8.81 1.91
CA ASP A 48 -7.46 10.06 2.20
C ASP A 48 -7.42 10.43 3.69
N SER A 49 -7.34 9.43 4.57
CA SER A 49 -7.31 9.62 6.03
C SER A 49 -6.68 8.42 6.74
N VAL A 50 -6.00 8.70 7.84
CA VAL A 50 -5.41 7.69 8.74
C VAL A 50 -5.79 8.04 10.18
N SER A 51 -6.18 7.05 10.97
CA SER A 51 -6.30 7.16 12.43
C SER A 51 -5.48 6.07 13.13
N GLN A 52 -5.13 6.32 14.38
CA GLN A 52 -4.41 5.38 15.25
C GLN A 52 -5.27 4.99 16.47
N ASP A 53 -6.58 4.98 16.29
CA ASP A 53 -7.49 4.53 17.33
C ASP A 53 -7.35 3.01 17.53
N ASP A 54 -7.54 2.54 18.76
CA ASP A 54 -7.52 1.10 19.04
C ASP A 54 -8.61 0.38 18.25
N VAL A 55 -8.23 -0.70 17.56
CA VAL A 55 -9.15 -1.58 16.85
C VAL A 55 -9.28 -2.88 17.62
N SER A 56 -10.52 -3.27 17.96
CA SER A 56 -10.79 -4.53 18.67
C SER A 56 -10.34 -5.76 17.87
N ASP A 57 -9.71 -6.72 18.55
CA ASP A 57 -9.27 -7.98 17.96
C ASP A 57 -10.40 -8.78 17.27
N ASP A 58 -11.65 -8.60 17.71
CA ASP A 58 -12.82 -9.27 17.13
C ASP A 58 -13.05 -8.88 15.66
N VAL A 59 -12.55 -7.71 15.24
CA VAL A 59 -12.58 -7.23 13.84
C VAL A 59 -11.74 -8.12 12.93
N PHE A 60 -10.66 -8.72 13.44
CA PHE A 60 -9.73 -9.54 12.66
C PHE A 60 -10.16 -11.01 12.59
N THR A 61 -11.46 -11.27 12.48
CA THR A 61 -12.03 -12.62 12.36
C THR A 61 -12.78 -12.82 11.05
N VAL A 62 -12.75 -14.04 10.49
CA VAL A 62 -13.55 -14.37 9.29
C VAL A 62 -15.04 -14.19 9.54
N ARG A 63 -15.49 -14.42 10.78
CA ARG A 63 -16.89 -14.22 11.18
C ARG A 63 -17.31 -12.76 11.01
N TYR A 64 -16.45 -11.81 11.37
CA TYR A 64 -16.71 -10.38 11.23
C TYR A 64 -16.93 -9.95 9.76
N LEU A 65 -16.30 -10.64 8.80
CA LEU A 65 -16.42 -10.34 7.37
C LEU A 65 -17.73 -10.84 6.73
N ARG A 66 -18.47 -11.76 7.37
CA ARG A 66 -19.69 -12.37 6.82
C ARG A 66 -20.96 -11.58 7.14
N ARG A 67 -20.90 -10.25 6.97
CA ARG A 67 -22.02 -9.33 7.22
C ARG A 67 -23.27 -9.67 6.42
#